data_AF-A0A7S0ULW6-F1
#
_entry.id   AF-A0A7S0ULW6-F1
#
_cell.length_a   1.000
_cell.length_b   1.000
_cell.length_c   1.000
_cell.angle_alpha   90.00
_cell.angle_beta   90.00
_cell.angle_gamma   90.00
#
_symmetry.space_group_name_H-M   'P 1'
#
loop_
_entity.id
_entity.type
_entity.pdbx_description
1 polymer ?
#
loop_
_entity_poly.entity_id
_entity_poly.type
_entity_poly.pdbx_seq_one_letter_code
_entity_poly.pdbx_strand_id
1 'polypeptide(L)'
;RVEWDKRWTWSFEGYRGVFELARELKIPLIALNVDSEDLFLVEAGGLSNLPPEKRSKYILDPEGFSSFSKPGYFKCYVEYCILPSFDMHEKLGLLQYTMNGERLEEPMNFKRFLSGRMLWDEAMASRAYRWTEENPGGLMVGLVGADHVKFRGGIPGRYDRMVGKSRECVSMILNPSLIDTQPSGSVSMDQNTYDPNRLILQLIYAKEGVDATTDDRFKDENIGGSLPLADYILTSKRNT
;
A
#
# COMPACT_ATOMS: atom_id res chain seq x y z
N ARG A 1 6.56 10.96 -23.27
CA ARG A 1 5.41 11.69 -22.69
C ARG A 1 4.73 10.74 -21.72
N VAL A 2 4.34 11.17 -20.51
CA VAL A 2 3.90 10.27 -19.41
C VAL A 2 2.39 10.02 -19.32
N GLU A 3 1.59 10.61 -20.22
CA GLU A 3 0.13 10.39 -20.31
C GLU A 3 -0.65 10.59 -19.00
N TRP A 4 -0.28 11.62 -18.22
CA TRP A 4 -0.83 11.88 -16.88
C TRP A 4 -2.36 11.78 -16.80
N ASP A 5 -3.07 12.52 -17.66
CA ASP A 5 -4.54 12.60 -17.64
C ASP A 5 -5.25 11.27 -17.93
N LYS A 6 -4.53 10.28 -18.49
CA LYS A 6 -5.06 8.93 -18.75
C LYS A 6 -4.70 7.94 -17.65
N ARG A 7 -3.57 8.14 -16.98
CA ARG A 7 -2.97 7.16 -16.07
C ARG A 7 -3.12 7.52 -14.60
N TRP A 8 -3.49 8.77 -14.32
CA TRP A 8 -3.64 9.27 -12.97
C TRP A 8 -4.92 10.09 -12.84
N THR A 9 -5.81 9.67 -11.95
CA THR A 9 -7.14 10.27 -11.75
C THR A 9 -7.06 11.68 -11.16
N TRP A 10 -5.95 12.03 -10.52
CA TRP A 10 -5.78 13.34 -9.89
C TRP A 10 -5.17 14.36 -10.86
N SER A 11 -5.64 15.61 -10.78
CA SER A 11 -5.12 16.71 -11.59
C SER A 11 -3.61 16.88 -11.41
N PHE A 12 -2.91 17.09 -12.53
CA PHE A 12 -1.48 17.41 -12.55
C PHE A 12 -1.16 18.62 -11.66
N GLU A 13 -2.07 19.59 -11.57
CA GLU A 13 -1.90 20.79 -10.74
C GLU A 13 -1.67 20.45 -9.26
N GLY A 14 -2.27 19.38 -8.74
CA GLY A 14 -2.05 18.94 -7.36
C GLY A 14 -0.63 18.42 -7.09
N TYR A 15 0.09 18.02 -8.14
CA TYR A 15 1.44 17.48 -8.07
C TYR A 15 2.51 18.41 -8.65
N ARG A 16 2.11 19.46 -9.37
CA ARG A 16 3.00 20.40 -10.05
C ARG A 16 4.10 20.92 -9.12
N GLY A 17 3.74 21.40 -7.92
CA GLY A 17 4.70 21.95 -6.97
C GLY A 17 5.78 20.93 -6.55
N VAL A 18 5.41 19.65 -6.42
CA VAL A 18 6.35 18.56 -6.13
C VAL A 18 7.35 18.40 -7.28
N PHE A 19 6.87 18.36 -8.52
CA PHE A 19 7.72 18.16 -9.69
C PHE A 19 8.64 19.36 -9.95
N GLU A 20 8.14 20.57 -9.74
CA GLU A 20 8.93 21.79 -9.86
C GLU A 20 10.04 21.83 -8.81
N LEU A 21 9.72 21.52 -7.54
CA LEU A 21 10.71 21.43 -6.46
C LEU A 21 11.76 20.35 -6.74
N ALA A 22 11.34 19.16 -7.17
CA ALA A 22 12.27 18.09 -7.50
C ALA A 22 13.21 18.49 -8.65
N ARG A 23 12.68 19.19 -9.67
CA ARG A 23 13.49 19.73 -10.77
C ARG A 23 14.47 20.80 -10.30
N GLU A 24 14.02 21.74 -9.48
CA GLU A 24 14.84 22.84 -8.94
C GLU A 24 15.99 22.31 -8.09
N LEU A 25 15.68 21.40 -7.17
CA LEU A 25 16.66 20.79 -6.26
C LEU A 25 17.42 19.61 -6.87
N LYS A 26 17.15 19.28 -8.14
CA LYS A 26 17.73 18.13 -8.87
C LYS A 26 17.55 16.80 -8.14
N ILE A 27 16.41 16.62 -7.47
CA ILE A 27 16.03 15.38 -6.82
C ILE A 27 15.56 14.39 -7.91
N PRO A 28 16.19 13.21 -8.03
CA PRO A 28 15.74 12.20 -8.99
C PRO A 28 14.32 11.71 -8.66
N LEU A 29 13.44 11.74 -9.65
CA LEU A 29 12.09 11.18 -9.53
C LEU A 29 12.07 9.74 -10.04
N ILE A 30 11.57 8.83 -9.21
CA ILE A 30 11.56 7.39 -9.48
C ILE A 30 10.11 6.92 -9.51
N ALA A 31 9.69 6.29 -10.61
CA ALA A 31 8.38 5.66 -10.69
C ALA A 31 8.40 4.34 -9.91
N LEU A 32 7.65 4.24 -8.81
CA LEU A 32 7.61 3.04 -7.98
C LEU A 32 6.55 2.02 -8.43
N ASN A 33 5.47 2.47 -9.07
CA ASN A 33 4.30 1.63 -9.30
C ASN A 33 4.47 0.65 -10.50
N VAL A 34 3.55 -0.29 -10.61
CA VAL A 34 3.41 -1.25 -11.72
C VAL A 34 3.07 -0.52 -13.02
N ASP A 35 3.56 -1.03 -14.15
CA ASP A 35 3.17 -0.52 -15.46
C ASP A 35 1.69 -0.85 -15.71
N SER A 36 0.90 0.09 -16.22
CA SER A 36 -0.55 -0.05 -16.33
C SER A 36 -0.96 -1.27 -17.17
N GLU A 37 -0.19 -1.58 -18.21
CA GLU A 37 -0.40 -2.70 -19.12
C GLU A 37 -0.21 -4.06 -18.43
N ASP A 38 0.69 -4.13 -17.44
CA ASP A 38 0.91 -5.33 -16.64
C ASP A 38 -0.12 -5.47 -15.53
N LEU A 39 -0.52 -4.34 -14.94
CA LEU A 39 -1.60 -4.31 -13.95
C LEU A 39 -2.93 -4.76 -14.55
N PHE A 40 -3.24 -4.30 -15.77
CA PHE A 40 -4.45 -4.71 -16.50
C PHE A 40 -4.60 -6.24 -16.56
N LEU A 41 -3.51 -6.97 -16.83
CA LEU A 41 -3.54 -8.43 -16.87
C LEU A 41 -3.98 -9.02 -15.53
N VAL A 42 -3.52 -8.45 -14.43
CA VAL A 42 -3.88 -8.87 -13.07
C VAL A 42 -5.29 -8.46 -12.69
N GLU A 43 -5.74 -7.28 -13.09
CA GLU A 43 -7.11 -6.81 -12.87
C GLU A 43 -8.13 -7.64 -13.64
N ALA A 44 -7.79 -8.06 -14.86
CA ALA A 44 -8.65 -8.90 -15.69
C ALA A 44 -8.67 -10.38 -15.23
N GLY A 45 -7.49 -10.95 -14.91
CA GLY A 45 -7.32 -12.40 -14.75
C GLY A 45 -6.71 -12.86 -13.43
N GLY A 46 -6.39 -11.94 -12.51
CA GLY A 46 -5.62 -12.21 -11.30
C GLY A 46 -4.12 -12.36 -11.57
N LEU A 47 -3.33 -12.49 -10.50
CA LEU A 47 -1.86 -12.51 -10.57
C LEU A 47 -1.29 -13.59 -11.50
N SER A 48 -1.97 -14.73 -11.64
CA SER A 48 -1.58 -15.82 -12.55
C SER A 48 -1.56 -15.40 -14.02
N ASN A 49 -2.33 -14.38 -14.39
CA ASN A 49 -2.41 -13.86 -15.75
C ASN A 49 -1.24 -12.93 -16.10
N LEU A 50 -0.45 -12.49 -15.11
CA LEU A 50 0.81 -11.80 -15.35
C LEU A 50 1.91 -12.84 -15.65
N PRO A 51 2.52 -12.82 -16.86
CA PRO A 51 3.55 -13.78 -17.25
C PRO A 51 4.75 -13.79 -16.29
N PRO A 52 5.40 -14.95 -16.05
CA PRO A 52 6.53 -15.05 -15.12
C PRO A 52 7.66 -14.03 -15.38
N GLU A 53 7.99 -13.79 -16.65
CA GLU A 53 9.01 -12.83 -17.06
C GLU A 53 8.68 -11.39 -16.67
N LYS A 54 7.40 -11.01 -16.73
CA LYS A 54 6.94 -9.70 -16.27
C LYS A 54 6.83 -9.67 -14.76
N ARG A 55 6.43 -10.77 -14.12
CA ARG A 55 6.30 -10.86 -12.67
C ARG A 55 7.63 -10.65 -11.94
N SER A 56 8.73 -11.18 -12.47
CA SER A 56 10.08 -11.01 -11.89
C SER A 56 10.58 -9.56 -11.92
N LYS A 57 9.98 -8.69 -12.74
CA LYS A 57 10.23 -7.23 -12.71
C LYS A 57 9.78 -6.61 -11.39
N TYR A 58 8.68 -7.10 -10.83
CA TYR A 58 7.97 -6.51 -9.68
C TYR A 58 8.15 -7.28 -8.37
N ILE A 59 8.35 -8.59 -8.45
CA ILE A 59 8.48 -9.48 -7.28
C ILE A 59 9.90 -9.99 -7.23
N LEU A 60 10.73 -9.33 -6.42
CA LEU A 60 12.16 -9.67 -6.26
C LEU A 60 12.40 -10.87 -5.35
N ASP A 61 11.48 -11.10 -4.43
CA ASP A 61 11.54 -12.13 -3.40
C ASP A 61 10.22 -12.92 -3.44
N PRO A 62 10.10 -13.95 -4.32
CA PRO A 62 8.87 -14.71 -4.48
C PRO A 62 8.42 -15.46 -3.22
N GLU A 63 9.39 -15.99 -2.44
CA GLU A 63 9.10 -16.69 -1.19
C GLU A 63 8.58 -15.74 -0.11
N GLY A 64 9.22 -14.58 0.04
CA GLY A 64 8.77 -13.53 0.93
C GLY A 64 7.43 -12.93 0.50
N PHE A 65 7.19 -12.71 -0.79
CA PHE A 65 5.90 -12.25 -1.31
C PHE A 65 4.75 -13.19 -0.92
N SER A 66 4.96 -14.50 -1.08
CA SER A 66 3.99 -15.54 -0.73
C SER A 66 3.78 -15.62 0.79
N SER A 67 4.85 -15.61 1.57
CA SER A 67 4.78 -15.73 3.03
C SER A 67 4.23 -14.50 3.73
N PHE A 68 4.49 -13.29 3.19
CA PHE A 68 3.99 -12.02 3.73
C PHE A 68 2.46 -11.95 3.75
N SER A 69 1.81 -12.66 2.82
CA SER A 69 0.37 -12.63 2.63
C SER A 69 -0.35 -13.80 3.33
N LYS A 70 0.36 -14.52 4.20
CA LYS A 70 -0.23 -15.62 4.99
C LYS A 70 -1.29 -15.08 5.98
N PRO A 71 -2.35 -15.85 6.25
CA PRO A 71 -3.39 -15.47 7.21
C PRO A 71 -2.82 -15.15 8.60
N GLY A 72 -3.46 -14.22 9.33
CA GLY A 72 -2.96 -13.65 10.58
C GLY A 72 -3.03 -12.13 10.52
N TYR A 73 -1.92 -11.46 10.80
CA TYR A 73 -1.78 -10.00 10.66
C TYR A 73 -2.27 -9.49 9.29
N PHE A 74 -1.89 -10.16 8.20
CA PHE A 74 -2.27 -9.72 6.85
C PHE A 74 -3.79 -9.77 6.63
N LYS A 75 -4.50 -10.71 7.28
CA LYS A 75 -5.97 -10.76 7.22
C LYS A 75 -6.60 -9.54 7.88
N CYS A 76 -6.11 -9.15 9.06
CA CYS A 76 -6.56 -7.93 9.74
C CYS A 76 -6.31 -6.69 8.88
N TYR A 77 -5.14 -6.60 8.25
CA TYR A 77 -4.83 -5.52 7.32
C TYR A 77 -5.77 -5.50 6.11
N VAL A 78 -6.04 -6.65 5.51
CA VAL A 78 -6.98 -6.78 4.38
C VAL A 78 -8.37 -6.28 4.77
N GLU A 79 -8.90 -6.70 5.92
CA GLU A 79 -10.23 -6.31 6.37
C GLU A 79 -10.32 -4.83 6.79
N TYR A 80 -9.25 -4.28 7.35
CA TYR A 80 -9.24 -2.92 7.86
C TYR A 80 -8.94 -1.87 6.79
N CYS A 81 -8.08 -2.21 5.82
CA CYS A 81 -7.59 -1.27 4.81
C CYS A 81 -8.09 -1.58 3.40
N ILE A 82 -8.03 -2.84 2.97
CA ILE A 82 -8.30 -3.19 1.57
C ILE A 82 -9.79 -3.38 1.31
N LEU A 83 -10.51 -4.06 2.21
CA LEU A 83 -11.93 -4.35 2.04
C LEU A 83 -12.80 -3.08 2.02
N PRO A 84 -12.61 -2.08 2.90
CA PRO A 84 -13.38 -0.85 2.83
C PRO A 84 -13.10 -0.05 1.55
N SER A 85 -11.85 -0.09 1.08
CA SER A 85 -11.47 0.48 -0.22
C SER A 85 -12.24 -0.22 -1.35
N PHE A 86 -12.26 -1.56 -1.37
CA PHE A 86 -13.04 -2.34 -2.34
C PHE A 86 -14.53 -1.98 -2.30
N ASP A 87 -15.15 -1.97 -1.12
CA ASP A 87 -16.58 -1.65 -0.96
C ASP A 87 -16.92 -0.23 -1.45
N MET A 88 -16.03 0.74 -1.21
CA MET A 88 -16.17 2.09 -1.74
C MET A 88 -16.11 2.08 -3.28
N HIS A 89 -15.14 1.39 -3.88
CA HIS A 89 -15.00 1.31 -5.33
C HIS A 89 -16.20 0.61 -5.98
N GLU A 90 -16.77 -0.40 -5.31
CA GLU A 90 -18.01 -1.06 -5.74
C GLU A 90 -19.19 -0.08 -5.75
N LYS A 91 -19.41 0.62 -4.64
CA LYS A 91 -20.50 1.61 -4.50
C LYS A 91 -20.41 2.75 -5.51
N LEU A 92 -19.19 3.16 -5.87
CA LEU A 92 -18.93 4.20 -6.86
C LEU A 92 -18.94 3.66 -8.31
N GLY A 93 -19.14 2.37 -8.52
CA GLY A 93 -19.18 1.75 -9.86
C GLY A 93 -17.82 1.71 -10.56
N LEU A 94 -16.72 1.86 -9.81
CA LEU A 94 -15.36 1.94 -10.36
C LEU A 94 -14.81 0.56 -10.75
N LEU A 95 -15.35 -0.53 -10.17
CA LEU A 95 -14.84 -1.89 -10.40
C LEU A 95 -15.10 -2.43 -11.82
N GLN A 96 -15.95 -1.78 -12.62
CA GLN A 96 -16.14 -2.15 -14.04
C GLN A 96 -14.97 -1.70 -14.93
N TYR A 97 -14.12 -0.82 -14.42
CA TYR A 97 -12.99 -0.26 -15.15
C TYR A 97 -11.68 -0.60 -14.43
N THR A 98 -10.65 -0.86 -15.22
CA THR A 98 -9.27 -0.93 -14.73
C THR A 98 -8.76 0.47 -14.40
N MET A 99 -7.62 0.55 -13.70
CA MET A 99 -7.06 1.85 -13.30
C MET A 99 -6.59 2.72 -14.48
N ASN A 100 -6.36 2.13 -15.66
CA ASN A 100 -6.09 2.88 -16.91
C ASN A 100 -7.37 3.20 -17.71
N GLY A 101 -8.56 2.95 -17.15
CA GLY A 101 -9.85 3.28 -17.74
C GLY A 101 -10.36 2.29 -18.79
N GLU A 102 -9.76 1.11 -18.90
CA GLU A 102 -10.26 0.06 -19.79
C GLU A 102 -11.44 -0.66 -19.15
N ARG A 103 -12.48 -0.92 -19.94
CA ARG A 103 -13.69 -1.58 -19.43
C ARG A 103 -13.47 -3.09 -19.38
N LEU A 104 -13.67 -3.67 -18.21
CA LEU A 104 -13.69 -5.12 -18.02
C LEU A 104 -15.02 -5.70 -18.52
N GLU A 105 -15.04 -6.98 -18.90
CA GLU A 105 -16.28 -7.70 -19.26
C GLU A 105 -17.21 -7.81 -18.05
N GLU A 106 -16.64 -8.12 -16.89
CA GLU A 106 -17.33 -8.22 -15.60
C GLU A 106 -16.65 -7.30 -14.57
N PRO A 107 -17.40 -6.73 -13.62
CA PRO A 107 -16.82 -6.00 -12.50
C PRO A 107 -15.73 -6.83 -11.80
N MET A 108 -14.64 -6.16 -11.44
CA MET A 108 -13.54 -6.76 -10.72
C MET A 108 -14.02 -7.29 -9.37
N ASN A 109 -13.95 -8.61 -9.17
CA ASN A 109 -14.24 -9.19 -7.86
C ASN A 109 -13.11 -8.92 -6.86
N PHE A 110 -13.40 -9.12 -5.57
CA PHE A 110 -12.45 -8.86 -4.49
C PHE A 110 -11.11 -9.61 -4.64
N LYS A 111 -11.12 -10.84 -5.16
CA LYS A 111 -9.88 -11.62 -5.36
C LYS A 111 -8.96 -10.96 -6.38
N ARG A 112 -9.52 -10.47 -7.50
CA ARG A 112 -8.75 -9.74 -8.53
C ARG A 112 -8.24 -8.41 -7.97
N PHE A 113 -9.10 -7.66 -7.28
CA PHE A 113 -8.75 -6.40 -6.63
C PHE A 113 -7.60 -6.56 -5.62
N LEU A 114 -7.72 -7.53 -4.70
CA LEU A 114 -6.68 -7.84 -3.72
C LEU A 114 -5.37 -8.25 -4.41
N SER A 115 -5.42 -9.04 -5.49
CA SER A 115 -4.22 -9.45 -6.21
C SER A 115 -3.52 -8.28 -6.91
N GLY A 116 -4.27 -7.32 -7.46
CA GLY A 116 -3.74 -6.08 -8.00
C GLY A 116 -3.10 -5.22 -6.91
N ARG A 117 -3.78 -5.10 -5.75
CA ARG A 117 -3.28 -4.37 -4.59
C ARG A 117 -1.96 -4.94 -4.05
N MET A 118 -1.88 -6.27 -3.93
CA MET A 118 -0.65 -6.95 -3.51
C MET A 118 0.50 -6.73 -4.49
N LEU A 119 0.23 -6.77 -5.80
CA LEU A 119 1.25 -6.52 -6.81
C LEU A 119 1.74 -5.06 -6.78
N TRP A 120 0.84 -4.10 -6.59
CA TRP A 120 1.19 -2.69 -6.38
C TRP A 120 2.14 -2.50 -5.22
N ASP A 121 1.77 -2.99 -4.04
CA ASP A 121 2.58 -2.83 -2.84
C ASP A 121 3.96 -3.50 -2.99
N GLU A 122 4.00 -4.69 -3.57
CA GLU A 122 5.25 -5.43 -3.81
C GLU A 122 6.14 -4.75 -4.86
N ALA A 123 5.55 -4.23 -5.94
CA ALA A 123 6.29 -3.53 -6.98
C ALA A 123 6.95 -2.25 -6.44
N MET A 124 6.18 -1.45 -5.69
CA MET A 124 6.69 -0.24 -5.07
C MET A 124 7.81 -0.55 -4.08
N ALA A 125 7.64 -1.58 -3.26
CA ALA A 125 8.66 -2.02 -2.31
C ALA A 125 9.91 -2.53 -3.03
N SER A 126 9.76 -3.31 -4.09
CA SER A 126 10.87 -3.89 -4.85
C SER A 126 11.68 -2.83 -5.59
N ARG A 127 11.00 -1.80 -6.15
CA ARG A 127 11.69 -0.67 -6.78
C ARG A 127 12.39 0.22 -5.76
N ALA A 128 11.76 0.46 -4.60
CA ALA A 128 12.39 1.16 -3.50
C ALA A 128 13.64 0.40 -3.01
N TYR A 129 13.52 -0.91 -2.80
CA TYR A 129 14.62 -1.80 -2.40
C TYR A 129 15.81 -1.69 -3.37
N ARG A 130 15.59 -1.96 -4.67
CA ARG A 130 16.63 -1.84 -5.71
C ARG A 130 17.34 -0.50 -5.67
N TRP A 131 16.59 0.60 -5.70
CA TRP A 131 17.19 1.92 -5.73
C TRP A 131 18.00 2.19 -4.46
N THR A 132 17.50 1.79 -3.30
CA THR A 132 18.23 1.98 -2.04
C THR A 132 19.48 1.12 -1.97
N GLU A 133 19.47 -0.12 -2.48
CA GLU A 133 20.69 -0.93 -2.56
C GLU A 133 21.75 -0.31 -3.48
N GLU A 134 21.32 0.25 -4.61
CA GLU A 134 22.19 0.97 -5.55
C GLU A 134 22.66 2.34 -5.02
N ASN A 135 21.98 2.89 -4.01
CA ASN A 135 22.29 4.19 -3.41
C ASN A 135 22.48 4.06 -1.88
N PRO A 136 23.60 3.49 -1.39
CA PRO A 136 23.87 3.25 0.03
C PRO A 136 23.68 4.46 0.96
N GLY A 137 24.05 5.67 0.50
CA GLY A 137 23.88 6.93 1.24
C GLY A 137 22.61 7.72 0.88
N GLY A 138 21.79 7.20 -0.04
CA GLY A 138 20.59 7.87 -0.51
C GLY A 138 19.45 7.82 0.50
N LEU A 139 18.69 8.91 0.55
CA LEU A 139 17.38 8.99 1.19
C LEU A 139 16.31 8.90 0.10
N MET A 140 15.41 7.91 0.21
CA MET A 140 14.19 7.87 -0.60
C MET A 140 13.03 8.43 0.21
N VAL A 141 12.20 9.24 -0.46
CA VAL A 141 10.91 9.71 0.04
C VAL A 141 9.85 9.24 -0.96
N GLY A 142 9.02 8.28 -0.57
CA GLY A 142 8.00 7.71 -1.46
C GLY A 142 6.64 8.39 -1.28
N LEU A 143 6.17 9.14 -2.27
CA LEU A 143 4.82 9.73 -2.25
C LEU A 143 3.79 8.71 -2.76
N VAL A 144 2.98 8.19 -1.85
CA VAL A 144 2.05 7.08 -2.10
C VAL A 144 0.71 7.36 -1.41
N GLY A 145 -0.33 6.61 -1.78
CA GLY A 145 -1.64 6.74 -1.11
C GLY A 145 -1.64 6.08 0.27
N ALA A 146 -2.39 6.66 1.21
CA ALA A 146 -2.49 6.25 2.61
C ALA A 146 -2.56 4.74 2.83
N ASP A 147 -3.51 4.09 2.17
CA ASP A 147 -3.77 2.66 2.34
C ASP A 147 -2.58 1.77 1.95
N HIS A 148 -1.53 2.29 1.30
CA HIS A 148 -0.34 1.50 0.91
C HIS A 148 0.71 1.40 2.02
N VAL A 149 0.57 2.18 3.06
CA VAL A 149 1.62 2.44 4.06
C VAL A 149 1.09 2.27 5.47
N LYS A 150 -0.25 2.22 5.65
CA LYS A 150 -0.89 1.91 6.91
C LYS A 150 -0.40 0.57 7.49
N PHE A 151 -0.10 0.60 8.79
CA PHE A 151 0.21 -0.55 9.63
C PHE A 151 1.38 -1.44 9.18
N ARG A 152 2.17 -1.02 8.17
CA ARG A 152 3.18 -1.84 7.49
C ARG A 152 2.62 -3.05 6.74
N GLY A 153 1.33 -3.06 6.40
CA GLY A 153 0.68 -4.16 5.65
C GLY A 153 0.83 -4.06 4.14
N GLY A 154 1.18 -2.88 3.64
CA GLY A 154 1.53 -2.64 2.25
C GLY A 154 3.04 -2.54 2.03
N ILE A 155 3.47 -1.42 1.45
CA ILE A 155 4.83 -1.20 0.98
C ILE A 155 5.88 -1.28 2.12
N PRO A 156 5.69 -0.66 3.31
CA PRO A 156 6.75 -0.61 4.34
C PRO A 156 7.17 -2.00 4.82
N GLY A 157 6.21 -2.87 5.15
CA GLY A 157 6.53 -4.23 5.62
C GLY A 157 7.16 -5.09 4.54
N ARG A 158 6.77 -4.91 3.27
CA ARG A 158 7.39 -5.59 2.12
C ARG A 158 8.83 -5.11 1.91
N TYR A 159 9.06 -3.80 2.04
CA TYR A 159 10.39 -3.23 1.97
C TYR A 159 11.29 -3.73 3.11
N ASP A 160 10.81 -3.67 4.37
CA ASP A 160 11.52 -4.17 5.56
C ASP A 160 11.95 -5.61 5.42
N ARG A 161 11.06 -6.45 4.86
CA ARG A 161 11.34 -7.86 4.61
C ARG A 161 12.59 -8.04 3.74
N MET A 162 12.74 -7.21 2.70
CA MET A 162 13.88 -7.27 1.78
C MET A 162 15.16 -6.66 2.36
N VAL A 163 15.08 -5.52 3.06
CA VAL A 163 16.28 -4.87 3.64
C VAL A 163 16.73 -5.49 4.96
N GLY A 164 15.86 -6.20 5.66
CA GLY A 164 16.10 -6.73 6.99
C GLY A 164 16.46 -5.61 7.98
N LYS A 165 17.72 -5.57 8.42
CA LYS A 165 18.23 -4.58 9.40
C LYS A 165 19.18 -3.55 8.80
N SER A 166 19.45 -3.60 7.49
CA SER A 166 20.44 -2.73 6.84
C SER A 166 19.95 -1.28 6.72
N ARG A 167 18.63 -1.08 6.72
CA ARG A 167 17.98 0.23 6.52
C ARG A 167 16.80 0.40 7.45
N GLU A 168 16.49 1.66 7.73
CA GLU A 168 15.30 2.02 8.48
C GLU A 168 14.24 2.50 7.50
N CYS A 169 13.03 1.96 7.63
CA CYS A 169 11.85 2.41 6.90
C CYS A 169 10.87 2.99 7.92
N VAL A 170 10.66 4.29 7.83
CA VAL A 170 9.64 5.00 8.60
C VAL A 170 8.49 5.33 7.67
N SER A 171 7.26 5.41 8.20
CA SER A 171 6.19 6.05 7.46
C SER A 171 5.39 7.03 8.32
N MET A 172 4.87 8.10 7.72
CA MET A 172 4.22 9.24 8.40
C MET A 172 2.98 9.73 7.64
N ILE A 173 1.81 9.89 8.28
CA ILE A 173 0.61 10.50 7.65
C ILE A 173 0.63 12.02 7.79
N LEU A 174 0.52 12.73 6.66
CA LEU A 174 0.39 14.18 6.65
C LEU A 174 -1.09 14.57 6.69
N ASN A 175 -1.46 15.34 7.71
CA ASN A 175 -2.84 15.81 7.92
C ASN A 175 -3.88 14.67 7.89
N PRO A 176 -3.73 13.62 8.73
CA PRO A 176 -4.66 12.49 8.74
C PRO A 176 -6.09 12.95 9.04
N SER A 177 -7.05 12.42 8.31
CA SER A 177 -8.46 12.47 8.68
C SER A 177 -8.79 11.44 9.77
N LEU A 178 -9.97 11.54 10.39
CA LEU A 178 -10.40 10.51 11.34
C LEU A 178 -10.50 9.13 10.68
N ILE A 179 -10.97 9.06 9.43
CA ILE A 179 -11.09 7.80 8.68
C ILE A 179 -9.73 7.21 8.31
N ASP A 180 -8.67 8.03 8.22
CA ASP A 180 -7.30 7.52 8.11
C ASP A 180 -6.79 6.89 9.40
N THR A 181 -7.40 7.29 10.53
CA THR A 181 -6.95 6.93 11.88
C THR A 181 -7.80 5.87 12.57
N GLN A 182 -8.99 5.55 12.06
CA GLN A 182 -10.00 4.75 12.77
C GLN A 182 -10.57 3.64 11.87
N PRO A 183 -11.13 2.56 12.44
CA PRO A 183 -11.71 1.47 11.65
C PRO A 183 -12.86 1.98 10.78
N SER A 184 -12.97 1.48 9.55
CA SER A 184 -14.11 1.84 8.69
C SER A 184 -15.44 1.49 9.37
N GLY A 185 -16.37 2.46 9.41
CA GLY A 185 -17.65 2.34 10.12
C GLY A 185 -17.66 2.86 11.56
N SER A 186 -16.51 3.20 12.14
CA SER A 186 -16.42 3.84 13.48
C SER A 186 -16.46 5.37 13.44
N VAL A 187 -16.35 5.96 12.25
CA VAL A 187 -16.34 7.39 11.97
C VAL A 187 -17.16 7.67 10.71
N SER A 188 -17.97 8.73 10.72
CA SER A 188 -18.71 9.17 9.53
C SER A 188 -17.73 9.69 8.47
N MET A 189 -18.02 9.45 7.19
CA MET A 189 -17.28 10.00 6.04
C MET A 189 -17.11 11.53 6.10
N ASP A 190 -17.97 12.23 6.85
CA ASP A 190 -17.99 13.69 6.97
C ASP A 190 -17.20 14.22 8.19
N GLN A 191 -16.60 13.34 9.00
CA GLN A 191 -15.91 13.76 10.22
C GLN A 191 -14.41 13.93 10.00
N ASN A 192 -13.97 15.18 9.89
CA ASN A 192 -12.58 15.59 10.09
C ASN A 192 -12.47 16.35 11.41
N THR A 193 -11.55 15.93 12.29
CA THR A 193 -11.23 16.65 13.52
C THR A 193 -9.75 16.99 13.55
N TYR A 194 -9.42 18.20 14.02
CA TYR A 194 -8.05 18.62 14.31
C TYR A 194 -7.62 18.28 15.75
N ASP A 195 -8.43 17.50 16.48
CA ASP A 195 -8.12 17.07 17.85
C ASP A 195 -7.17 15.85 17.83
N PRO A 196 -5.89 16.01 18.21
CA PRO A 196 -4.90 14.93 18.20
C PRO A 196 -5.27 13.75 19.11
N ASN A 197 -6.12 13.95 20.12
CA ASN A 197 -6.56 12.87 21.02
C ASN A 197 -7.68 12.00 20.43
N ARG A 198 -8.30 12.41 19.31
CA ARG A 198 -9.30 11.59 18.59
C ARG A 198 -8.69 10.80 17.43
N LEU A 199 -7.45 11.10 17.08
CA LEU A 199 -6.66 10.45 16.02
C LEU A 199 -5.86 9.26 16.58
N ILE A 200 -6.49 8.42 17.43
CA ILE A 200 -5.80 7.30 18.10
C ILE A 200 -5.75 6.08 17.16
N LEU A 201 -4.53 5.60 16.88
CA LEU A 201 -4.25 4.61 15.84
C LEU A 201 -3.55 3.37 16.36
N GLN A 202 -4.26 2.25 16.39
CA GLN A 202 -3.71 0.94 16.70
C GLN A 202 -4.43 -0.13 15.87
N LEU A 203 -3.72 -0.82 14.98
CA LEU A 203 -4.23 -2.09 14.45
C LEU A 203 -3.87 -3.19 15.43
N ILE A 204 -4.90 -3.76 16.06
CA ILE A 204 -4.76 -4.89 16.98
C ILE A 204 -4.72 -6.18 16.15
N TYR A 205 -3.72 -7.03 16.39
CA TYR A 205 -3.61 -8.33 15.73
C TYR A 205 -3.63 -9.47 16.75
N ALA A 206 -4.08 -10.65 16.32
CA ALA A 206 -4.17 -11.83 17.17
C ALA A 206 -2.79 -12.46 17.44
N LYS A 207 -2.63 -13.10 18.60
CA LYS A 207 -1.46 -13.93 18.93
C LYS A 207 -1.33 -15.10 17.95
N GLU A 208 -0.10 -15.58 17.80
CA GLU A 208 0.19 -16.80 17.06
C GLU A 208 -0.59 -17.99 17.68
N GLY A 209 -1.27 -18.78 16.83
CA GLY A 209 -2.13 -19.89 17.25
C GLY A 209 -3.61 -19.54 17.48
N VAL A 210 -3.99 -18.26 17.45
CA VAL A 210 -5.40 -17.83 17.47
C VAL A 210 -5.93 -17.78 16.04
N ASP A 211 -7.13 -18.33 15.81
CA ASP A 211 -7.79 -18.24 14.51
C ASP A 211 -8.22 -16.79 14.24
N ALA A 212 -7.52 -16.12 13.33
CA ALA A 212 -7.82 -14.75 12.91
C ALA A 212 -9.09 -14.64 12.06
N THR A 213 -9.83 -15.73 11.84
CA THR A 213 -11.09 -15.77 11.09
C THR A 213 -12.35 -15.71 11.93
N THR A 214 -12.24 -15.87 13.24
CA THR A 214 -13.37 -15.82 14.17
C THR A 214 -13.34 -14.55 15.01
N ASP A 215 -14.44 -14.27 15.71
CA ASP A 215 -14.51 -13.15 16.65
C ASP A 215 -13.62 -13.34 17.88
N ASP A 216 -13.05 -14.54 18.09
CA ASP A 216 -12.13 -14.82 19.20
C ASP A 216 -10.88 -13.93 19.15
N ARG A 217 -10.49 -13.44 17.97
CA ARG A 217 -9.37 -12.52 17.78
C ARG A 217 -9.55 -11.16 18.45
N PHE A 218 -10.78 -10.79 18.82
CA PHE A 218 -11.09 -9.55 19.52
C PHE A 218 -11.11 -9.70 21.05
N LYS A 219 -10.90 -10.91 21.59
CA LYS A 219 -10.77 -11.13 23.05
C LYS A 219 -9.41 -10.64 23.54
N ASP A 220 -9.39 -9.95 24.67
CA ASP A 220 -8.17 -9.35 25.24
C ASP A 220 -7.03 -10.37 25.44
N GLU A 221 -7.34 -11.60 25.89
CA GLU A 221 -6.36 -12.67 26.07
C GLU A 221 -5.65 -13.08 24.77
N ASN A 222 -6.29 -12.84 23.63
CA ASN A 222 -5.86 -13.26 22.30
C ASN A 222 -5.11 -12.16 21.53
N ILE A 223 -4.93 -10.97 22.11
CA ILE A 223 -4.24 -9.84 21.47
C ILE A 223 -2.72 -10.05 21.46
N GLY A 224 -2.12 -10.12 20.27
CA GLY A 224 -0.68 -10.29 20.05
C GLY A 224 0.12 -8.98 20.05
N GLY A 225 -0.55 -7.84 20.00
CA GLY A 225 0.04 -6.51 20.05
C GLY A 225 -0.74 -5.49 19.23
N SER A 226 -0.17 -4.29 19.09
CA SER A 226 -0.69 -3.23 18.22
C SER A 226 0.41 -2.61 17.36
N LEU A 227 0.08 -2.27 16.11
CA LEU A 227 0.99 -1.60 15.18
C LEU A 227 0.62 -0.12 15.00
N PRO A 228 1.60 0.81 15.04
CA PRO A 228 1.38 2.23 14.79
C PRO A 228 1.20 2.53 13.29
N LEU A 229 0.62 3.70 12.97
CA LEU A 229 0.34 4.16 11.61
C LEU A 229 1.52 4.86 10.94
N ALA A 230 1.54 4.83 9.60
CA ALA A 230 2.63 5.34 8.78
C ALA A 230 2.13 5.71 7.33
N ASP A 231 2.57 6.83 6.69
CA ASP A 231 2.22 7.28 5.31
C ASP A 231 3.30 7.87 4.34
N TYR A 232 4.60 7.62 4.49
CA TYR A 232 5.59 7.92 3.43
C TYR A 232 6.80 7.06 3.70
N ILE A 233 7.30 6.27 2.75
CA ILE A 233 8.52 5.50 3.02
C ILE A 233 9.72 6.45 3.04
N LEU A 234 10.25 6.66 4.24
CA LEU A 234 11.55 7.28 4.48
C LEU A 234 12.55 6.17 4.69
N THR A 235 13.43 5.95 3.71
CA THR A 235 14.51 4.98 3.83
C THR A 235 15.82 5.69 4.05
N SER A 236 16.43 5.51 5.21
CA SER A 236 17.80 5.95 5.46
C SER A 236 18.68 4.77 5.85
N LYS A 237 19.99 4.94 5.64
CA LYS A 237 20.96 4.03 6.24
C LYS A 237 20.82 4.10 7.76
N ARG A 238 20.90 2.95 8.42
CA ARG A 238 20.91 2.90 9.88
C ARG A 238 22.23 3.49 10.39
N ASN A 239 22.16 4.55 11.19
CA ASN A 239 23.34 5.05 11.89
C ASN A 239 23.62 4.08 13.04
N THR A 240 24.73 3.35 12.93
CA THR A 240 25.34 2.62 14.05
C THR A 240 26.01 3.58 15.00
#